data_AF-A0A931XA61-F1
#
_entry.id   AF-A0A931XA61-F1
#
_cell.length_a   1.000
_cell.length_b   1.000
_cell.length_c   1.000
_cell.angle_alpha   90.00
_cell.angle_beta   90.00
_cell.angle_gamma   90.00
#
_symmetry.space_group_name_H-M   'P 1'
#
loop_
_entity.id
_entity.type
_entity.pdbx_description
1 polymer ?
#
loop_
_entity_poly.entity_id
_entity_poly.type
_entity_poly.pdbx_seq_one_letter_code
_entity_poly.pdbx_strand_id
1 'polypeptide(L)'
;MREIFDFVPAGAYRTSPEGRVLAANEHLARILGFPSVSVLIGRDVMDLYADPGDRERLLRALAREGSTRMEAQLKRLDGILFHAEIFATLVDSNGSRFVTGIINDISDRKRLEGDVTQFRRAVDASDDAIFVTNRDGTFTYINPAFTRLYGYAAEQVLGRCTPRILKGGKYDRDTYAAFWATLLEGSSVRNEFINRRKDDTLVLVDVLVNPITADDGTISGFLAIQRDITARRQVENALRESEALFRRVFDDLPVGTALVAADGRFHRANKAFCAMMGRSEAELKELTAADITHPDDRASSLAAIRDLREGRIDHIAMEKRYVRKDGATVWGSISVRLIHDADGRPLWTMPVVVDVTERQRLEQQLRQSQKMEAVGQLAGGIAHDFNNILTAMMGYGELLVGQAQPGTQAATDLEHILEGGRRAAALTRQLLAFSRKQVLRLEVVDL
;
A
#
# COMPACT_ATOMS: atom_id res chain seq x y z
N MET A 1 5.55 -50.75 64.88
CA MET A 1 6.06 -50.79 63.49
C MET A 1 4.93 -50.83 62.44
N ARG A 2 3.80 -51.54 62.67
CA ARG A 2 2.61 -51.48 61.80
C ARG A 2 1.96 -50.09 61.73
N GLU A 3 1.82 -49.38 62.86
CA GLU A 3 1.19 -48.04 62.87
C GLU A 3 1.90 -47.03 61.96
N ILE A 4 3.24 -46.99 61.96
CA ILE A 4 4.02 -46.07 61.11
C ILE A 4 3.77 -46.31 59.61
N PHE A 5 3.53 -47.56 59.22
CA PHE A 5 3.32 -47.95 57.82
C PHE A 5 1.98 -47.43 57.25
N ASP A 6 0.95 -47.30 58.11
CA ASP A 6 -0.38 -46.83 57.71
C ASP A 6 -0.51 -45.29 57.71
N PHE A 7 0.36 -44.58 58.46
CA PHE A 7 0.39 -43.11 58.51
C PHE A 7 1.33 -42.45 57.49
N VAL A 8 2.05 -43.22 56.68
CA VAL A 8 2.89 -42.64 55.60
C VAL A 8 1.97 -41.96 54.57
N PRO A 9 2.17 -40.68 54.24
CA PRO A 9 1.39 -39.95 53.23
C PRO A 9 1.82 -40.34 51.80
N ALA A 10 2.18 -41.60 51.59
CA ALA A 10 2.63 -42.20 50.35
C ALA A 10 2.14 -43.66 50.28
N GLY A 11 2.02 -44.21 49.08
CA GLY A 11 1.59 -45.59 48.90
C GLY A 11 2.70 -46.57 49.26
N ALA A 12 2.71 -47.07 50.49
CA ALA A 12 3.74 -48.00 50.96
C ALA A 12 3.40 -49.44 50.58
N TYR A 13 4.40 -50.21 50.15
CA TYR A 13 4.22 -51.61 49.75
C TYR A 13 5.41 -52.49 50.13
N ARG A 14 5.14 -53.80 50.19
CA ARG A 14 6.13 -54.88 50.20
C ARG A 14 5.67 -55.95 49.22
N THR A 15 6.55 -56.38 48.35
CA THR A 15 6.32 -57.44 47.37
C THR A 15 7.36 -58.55 47.48
N SER A 16 7.02 -59.74 47.00
CA SER A 16 8.02 -60.77 46.71
C SER A 16 8.86 -60.36 45.49
N PRO A 17 10.05 -60.96 45.28
CA PRO A 17 10.86 -60.70 44.09
C PRO A 17 10.10 -61.00 42.79
N GLU A 18 9.20 -61.97 42.83
CA GLU A 18 8.33 -62.41 41.71
C GLU A 18 7.16 -61.45 41.45
N GLY A 19 6.97 -60.40 42.26
CA GLY A 19 5.95 -59.38 42.03
C GLY A 19 4.67 -59.51 42.85
N ARG A 20 4.55 -60.50 43.74
CA ARG A 20 3.33 -60.65 44.54
C ARG A 20 3.27 -59.62 45.67
N VAL A 21 2.17 -58.89 45.82
CA VAL A 21 1.97 -57.94 46.93
C VAL A 21 1.79 -58.70 48.25
N LEU A 22 2.68 -58.49 49.20
CA LEU A 22 2.68 -59.14 50.52
C LEU A 22 2.15 -58.20 51.62
N ALA A 23 2.42 -56.90 51.48
CA ALA A 23 1.86 -55.87 52.34
C ALA A 23 1.68 -54.58 51.54
N ALA A 24 0.67 -53.79 51.89
CA ALA A 24 0.43 -52.45 51.35
C ALA A 24 -0.31 -51.64 52.41
N ASN A 25 -0.27 -50.31 52.32
CA ASN A 25 -1.10 -49.45 53.16
C ASN A 25 -2.37 -48.99 52.42
N GLU A 26 -3.35 -48.45 53.16
CA GLU A 26 -4.60 -47.93 52.58
C GLU A 26 -4.37 -46.74 51.63
N HIS A 27 -3.26 -46.01 51.80
CA HIS A 27 -2.91 -44.94 50.88
C HIS A 27 -2.57 -45.49 49.48
N LEU A 28 -1.85 -46.61 49.39
CA LEU A 28 -1.55 -47.25 48.11
C LEU A 28 -2.81 -47.79 47.43
N ALA A 29 -3.72 -48.39 48.19
CA ALA A 29 -5.01 -48.84 47.67
C ALA A 29 -5.79 -47.67 47.03
N ARG A 30 -5.83 -46.52 47.70
CA ARG A 30 -6.45 -45.29 47.16
C ARG A 30 -5.76 -44.77 45.90
N ILE A 31 -4.43 -44.68 45.88
CA ILE A 31 -3.67 -44.28 44.68
C ILE A 31 -4.00 -45.22 43.51
N LEU A 32 -4.04 -46.52 43.75
CA LEU A 32 -4.29 -47.49 42.67
C LEU A 32 -5.78 -47.68 42.34
N GLY A 33 -6.70 -47.02 43.05
CA GLY A 33 -8.14 -47.12 42.83
C GLY A 33 -8.79 -48.42 43.33
N PHE A 34 -8.12 -49.14 44.24
CA PHE A 34 -8.69 -50.32 44.88
C PHE A 34 -9.63 -49.93 46.04
N PRO A 35 -10.73 -50.68 46.25
CA PRO A 35 -11.70 -50.37 47.30
C PRO A 35 -11.14 -50.54 48.73
N SER A 36 -10.11 -51.38 48.90
CA SER A 36 -9.40 -51.59 50.16
C SER A 36 -8.06 -52.26 49.91
N VAL A 37 -7.14 -52.15 50.87
CA VAL A 37 -5.85 -52.85 50.82
C VAL A 37 -6.00 -54.38 50.70
N SER A 38 -7.05 -54.96 51.30
CA SER A 38 -7.28 -56.41 51.29
C SER A 38 -7.45 -56.99 49.88
N VAL A 39 -7.98 -56.21 48.94
CA VAL A 39 -8.13 -56.61 47.53
C VAL A 39 -6.80 -56.50 46.76
N LEU A 40 -5.87 -55.67 47.26
CA LEU A 40 -4.55 -55.46 46.67
C LEU A 40 -3.54 -56.53 47.14
N ILE A 41 -3.66 -57.04 48.37
CA ILE A 41 -2.80 -58.11 48.87
C ILE A 41 -2.96 -59.38 48.02
N GLY A 42 -1.83 -59.99 47.66
CA GLY A 42 -1.78 -61.23 46.90
C GLY A 42 -1.87 -61.07 45.38
N ARG A 43 -2.20 -59.87 44.88
CA ARG A 43 -2.15 -59.53 43.45
C ARG A 43 -0.72 -59.44 42.94
N ASP A 44 -0.58 -59.61 41.63
CA ASP A 44 0.68 -59.38 40.94
C ASP A 44 0.82 -57.88 40.64
N VAL A 45 1.96 -57.28 41.00
CA VAL A 45 2.25 -55.88 40.67
C VAL A 45 2.54 -55.68 39.19
N MET A 46 2.84 -56.73 38.42
CA MET A 46 3.07 -56.61 36.98
C MET A 46 1.85 -56.00 36.27
N ASP A 47 0.63 -56.34 36.71
CA ASP A 47 -0.63 -55.78 36.19
C ASP A 47 -0.78 -54.27 36.43
N LEU A 48 0.01 -53.72 37.36
CA LEU A 48 -0.01 -52.30 37.71
C LEU A 48 0.96 -51.48 36.85
N TYR A 49 1.90 -52.09 36.12
CA TYR A 49 2.81 -51.34 35.24
C TYR A 49 2.19 -51.20 33.84
N ALA A 50 2.29 -50.00 33.25
CA ALA A 50 1.89 -49.78 31.86
C ALA A 50 2.87 -50.45 30.87
N ASP A 51 4.17 -50.35 31.15
CA ASP A 51 5.24 -51.11 30.49
C ASP A 51 5.78 -52.18 31.47
N PRO A 52 5.53 -53.48 31.22
CA PRO A 52 6.08 -54.56 32.04
C PRO A 52 7.62 -54.50 32.20
N GLY A 53 8.33 -53.93 31.22
CA GLY A 53 9.78 -53.73 31.27
C GLY A 53 10.24 -52.78 32.37
N ASP A 54 9.38 -51.88 32.87
CA ASP A 54 9.68 -50.95 33.97
C ASP A 54 10.02 -51.71 35.26
N ARG A 55 9.30 -52.79 35.56
CA ARG A 55 9.56 -53.63 36.73
C ARG A 55 10.89 -54.36 36.63
N GLU A 56 11.26 -54.86 35.45
CA GLU A 56 12.56 -55.48 35.25
C GLU A 56 13.71 -54.47 35.44
N ARG A 57 13.52 -53.23 34.98
CA ARG A 57 14.49 -52.15 35.19
C ARG A 57 14.62 -51.83 36.68
N LEU A 58 13.51 -51.76 37.43
CA LEU A 58 13.50 -51.61 38.88
C LEU A 58 14.32 -52.72 39.56
N LEU A 59 14.02 -53.99 39.26
CA LEU A 59 14.69 -55.14 39.87
C LEU A 59 16.19 -55.19 39.57
N ARG A 60 16.59 -54.85 38.33
CA ARG A 60 18.01 -54.75 37.95
C ARG A 60 18.74 -53.64 38.71
N ALA A 61 18.12 -52.49 38.89
CA ALA A 61 18.69 -51.39 39.68
C ALA A 61 18.83 -51.79 41.15
N LEU A 62 17.79 -52.40 41.74
CA LEU A 62 17.83 -52.90 43.11
C LEU A 62 18.92 -53.96 43.34
N ALA A 63 19.12 -54.87 42.38
CA ALA A 63 20.16 -55.90 42.48
C ALA A 63 21.59 -55.32 42.48
N ARG A 64 21.79 -54.13 41.90
CA ARG A 64 23.09 -53.46 41.83
C ARG A 64 23.35 -52.55 43.03
N GLU A 65 22.35 -51.76 43.42
CA GLU A 65 22.51 -50.63 44.33
C GLU A 65 21.81 -50.83 45.69
N GLY A 66 21.01 -51.89 45.85
CA GLY A 66 20.24 -52.20 47.06
C GLY A 66 18.99 -51.33 47.26
N SER A 67 19.00 -50.09 46.76
CA SER A 67 17.83 -49.20 46.68
C SER A 67 17.83 -48.44 45.35
N THR A 68 16.66 -47.95 44.92
CA THR A 68 16.52 -47.17 43.70
C THR A 68 15.30 -46.26 43.74
N ARG A 69 15.36 -45.17 42.97
CA ARG A 69 14.24 -44.25 42.69
C ARG A 69 14.04 -44.21 41.19
N MET A 70 12.81 -44.41 40.72
CA MET A 70 12.48 -44.27 39.30
C MET A 70 11.06 -43.74 39.09
N GLU A 71 10.85 -43.11 37.93
CA GLU A 71 9.52 -42.75 37.46
C GLU A 71 9.03 -43.81 36.46
N ALA A 72 7.77 -44.22 36.60
CA ALA A 72 7.12 -45.20 35.73
C ALA A 72 5.66 -44.79 35.49
N GLN A 73 5.04 -45.31 34.43
CA GLN A 73 3.59 -45.19 34.28
C GLN A 73 2.93 -46.43 34.89
N LEU A 74 2.03 -46.19 35.85
CA LEU A 74 1.25 -47.24 36.48
C LEU A 74 -0.22 -47.13 36.05
N LYS A 75 -0.91 -48.26 36.12
CA LYS A 75 -2.31 -48.44 35.76
C LYS A 75 -3.14 -48.58 37.03
N ARG A 76 -4.17 -47.73 37.17
CA ARG A 76 -5.19 -47.86 38.22
C ARG A 76 -6.12 -49.05 37.92
N LEU A 77 -6.93 -49.47 38.89
CA LEU A 77 -7.88 -50.58 38.74
C LEU A 77 -8.88 -50.36 37.59
N ASP A 78 -9.29 -49.11 37.35
CA ASP A 78 -10.17 -48.70 36.25
C ASP A 78 -9.46 -48.65 34.88
N GLY A 79 -8.14 -48.84 34.85
CA GLY A 79 -7.31 -48.82 33.67
C GLY A 79 -6.70 -47.46 33.31
N ILE A 80 -7.00 -46.40 34.06
CA ILE A 80 -6.41 -45.07 33.83
C ILE A 80 -4.92 -45.09 34.20
N LEU A 81 -4.09 -44.57 33.29
CA LEU A 81 -2.66 -44.44 33.51
C LEU A 81 -2.35 -43.19 34.35
N PHE A 82 -1.35 -43.30 35.22
CA PHE A 82 -0.83 -42.17 35.99
C PHE A 82 0.70 -42.25 36.10
N HIS A 83 1.34 -41.10 36.27
CA HIS A 83 2.78 -41.05 36.50
C HIS A 83 3.06 -41.33 37.97
N ALA A 84 3.87 -42.35 38.23
CA ALA A 84 4.25 -42.76 39.56
C ALA A 84 5.76 -42.57 39.77
N GLU A 85 6.12 -42.00 40.90
CA GLU A 85 7.48 -42.06 41.41
C GLU A 85 7.59 -43.21 42.40
N ILE A 86 8.45 -44.18 42.08
CA ILE A 86 8.64 -45.41 42.83
C ILE A 86 10.01 -45.35 43.50
N PHE A 87 10.00 -45.42 44.82
CA PHE A 87 11.19 -45.73 45.61
C PHE A 87 11.09 -47.17 46.06
N ALA A 88 12.14 -47.94 45.87
CA ALA A 88 12.20 -49.31 46.31
C ALA A 88 13.55 -49.63 46.93
N THR A 89 13.54 -50.58 47.86
CA THR A 89 14.72 -51.14 48.52
C THR A 89 14.56 -52.65 48.60
N LEU A 90 15.65 -53.37 48.34
CA LEU A 90 15.72 -54.81 48.54
C LEU A 90 16.06 -55.09 50.01
N VAL A 91 15.20 -55.85 50.69
CA VAL A 91 15.35 -56.19 52.11
C VAL A 91 15.44 -57.69 52.26
N ASP A 92 16.53 -58.18 52.87
CA ASP A 92 16.70 -59.57 53.27
C ASP A 92 16.18 -59.78 54.70
N SER A 93 15.28 -60.74 54.92
CA SER A 93 14.81 -61.11 56.26
C SER A 93 14.53 -62.61 56.32
N ASN A 94 15.14 -63.30 57.31
CA ASN A 94 14.99 -64.75 57.56
C ASN A 94 15.21 -65.62 56.31
N GLY A 95 16.21 -65.29 55.47
CA GLY A 95 16.53 -66.03 54.26
C GLY A 95 15.63 -65.75 53.05
N SER A 96 14.67 -64.82 53.17
CA SER A 96 13.79 -64.38 52.09
C SER A 96 14.07 -62.94 51.67
N ARG A 97 14.04 -62.68 50.37
CA ARG A 97 14.19 -61.35 49.76
C ARG A 97 12.83 -60.68 49.58
N PHE A 98 12.74 -59.40 49.90
CA PHE A 98 11.54 -58.60 49.71
C PHE A 98 11.87 -57.28 49.04
N VAL A 99 11.00 -56.83 48.13
CA VAL A 99 11.06 -55.47 47.59
C VAL A 99 10.08 -54.62 48.38
N THR A 100 10.61 -53.71 49.21
CA THR A 100 9.81 -52.77 50.01
C THR A 100 9.98 -51.37 49.45
N GLY A 101 8.90 -50.60 49.33
CA GLY A 101 8.97 -49.30 48.69
C GLY A 101 7.79 -48.39 48.99
N ILE A 102 7.86 -47.19 48.43
CA ILE A 102 6.76 -46.22 48.39
C ILE A 102 6.49 -45.79 46.96
N ILE A 103 5.23 -45.47 46.69
CA ILE A 103 4.75 -44.97 45.40
C ILE A 103 4.06 -43.62 45.67
N ASN A 104 4.49 -42.60 44.93
CA ASN A 104 3.87 -41.28 44.90
C ASN A 104 3.25 -41.04 43.52
N ASP A 105 2.01 -40.55 43.49
CA ASP A 105 1.43 -40.02 42.25
C ASP A 105 2.02 -38.64 41.96
N ILE A 106 2.69 -38.51 40.82
CA ILE A 106 3.33 -37.27 40.36
C ILE A 106 2.64 -36.70 39.11
N SER A 107 1.43 -37.18 38.77
CA SER A 107 0.72 -36.79 37.55
C SER A 107 0.40 -35.30 37.50
N ASP A 108 -0.05 -34.71 38.62
CA ASP A 108 -0.30 -33.27 38.69
C ASP A 108 0.98 -32.45 38.51
N ARG A 109 2.09 -32.88 39.12
CA ARG A 109 3.41 -32.26 38.94
C ARG A 109 3.84 -32.32 37.48
N LYS A 110 3.75 -33.48 36.83
CA LYS A 110 4.11 -33.67 35.42
C LYS A 110 3.22 -32.85 34.48
N ARG A 111 1.92 -32.74 34.77
CA ARG A 111 1.00 -31.88 34.01
C ARG A 111 1.41 -30.42 34.09
N LEU A 112 1.64 -29.89 35.30
CA LEU A 112 2.10 -28.52 35.50
C LEU A 112 3.44 -28.25 34.83
N GLU A 113 4.42 -29.15 34.96
CA GLU A 113 5.71 -29.06 34.27
C GLU A 113 5.53 -29.04 32.73
N GLY A 114 4.60 -29.86 32.22
CA GLY A 114 4.21 -29.90 30.82
C GLY A 114 3.58 -28.59 30.34
N ASP A 115 2.63 -28.05 31.09
CA ASP A 115 1.94 -26.78 30.79
C ASP A 115 2.93 -25.61 30.74
N VAL A 116 3.84 -25.51 31.72
CA VAL A 116 4.91 -24.49 31.72
C VAL A 116 5.81 -24.64 30.51
N THR A 117 6.18 -25.87 30.15
CA THR A 117 7.02 -26.15 28.98
C THR A 117 6.32 -25.77 27.68
N GLN A 118 5.03 -26.10 27.53
CA GLN A 118 4.23 -25.75 26.37
C GLN A 118 4.06 -24.24 26.25
N PHE A 119 3.75 -23.55 27.34
CA PHE A 119 3.63 -22.10 27.37
C PHE A 119 4.94 -21.43 26.95
N ARG A 120 6.08 -21.87 27.50
CA ARG A 120 7.40 -21.34 27.13
C ARG A 120 7.69 -21.51 25.65
N ARG A 121 7.39 -22.69 25.09
CA ARG A 121 7.56 -22.94 23.65
C ARG A 121 6.68 -22.02 22.79
N ALA A 122 5.45 -21.74 23.21
CA ALA A 122 4.56 -20.83 22.50
C ALA A 122 5.10 -19.39 22.49
N VAL A 123 5.60 -18.89 23.62
CA VAL A 123 6.19 -17.55 23.73
C VAL A 123 7.51 -17.46 22.94
N ASP A 124 8.32 -18.51 22.97
CA ASP A 124 9.60 -18.58 22.25
C ASP A 124 9.42 -18.65 20.72
N ALA A 125 8.30 -19.21 20.25
CA ALA A 125 7.95 -19.31 18.83
C ALA A 125 7.37 -18.01 18.25
N SER A 126 7.03 -17.02 19.07
CA SER A 126 6.55 -15.72 18.60
C SER A 126 7.64 -14.98 17.82
N ASP A 127 7.24 -14.27 16.76
CA ASP A 127 8.09 -13.31 16.05
C ASP A 127 8.15 -11.95 16.74
N ASP A 128 7.19 -11.65 17.62
CA ASP A 128 7.21 -10.44 18.43
C ASP A 128 8.20 -10.62 19.60
N ALA A 129 8.95 -9.56 19.90
CA ALA A 129 9.82 -9.52 21.06
C ALA A 129 8.97 -9.48 22.33
N ILE A 130 9.08 -10.52 23.16
CA ILE A 130 8.34 -10.65 24.41
C ILE A 130 9.34 -10.65 25.56
N PHE A 131 9.08 -9.83 26.57
CA PHE A 131 9.86 -9.81 27.79
C PHE A 131 9.02 -9.49 29.01
N VAL A 132 9.47 -9.98 30.16
CA VAL A 132 8.87 -9.70 31.45
C VAL A 132 9.88 -8.99 32.32
N THR A 133 9.42 -8.01 33.09
CA THR A 133 10.20 -7.35 34.14
C THR A 133 9.57 -7.54 35.49
N ASN A 134 10.38 -7.45 36.55
CA ASN A 134 9.84 -7.24 37.90
C ASN A 134 9.27 -5.81 38.05
N ARG A 135 8.71 -5.50 39.22
CA ARG A 135 8.15 -4.19 39.56
C ARG A 135 9.14 -3.02 39.39
N ASP A 136 10.44 -3.27 39.64
CA ASP A 136 11.50 -2.26 39.46
C ASP A 136 11.94 -2.07 37.99
N GLY A 137 11.34 -2.84 37.08
CA GLY A 137 11.64 -2.79 35.66
C GLY A 137 12.88 -3.58 35.26
N THR A 138 13.40 -4.47 36.12
CA THR A 138 14.52 -5.37 35.78
C THR A 138 14.00 -6.57 35.00
N PHE A 139 14.64 -6.92 33.88
CA PHE A 139 14.25 -8.08 33.07
C PHE A 139 14.34 -9.39 33.85
N THR A 140 13.24 -10.14 33.91
CA THR A 140 13.16 -11.48 34.50
C THR A 140 13.01 -12.57 33.45
N TYR A 141 12.50 -12.23 32.27
CA TYR A 141 12.40 -13.12 31.12
C TYR A 141 12.51 -12.35 29.81
N ILE A 142 13.12 -12.95 28.80
CA ILE A 142 13.09 -12.51 27.40
C ILE A 142 12.90 -13.73 26.50
N ASN A 143 12.18 -13.60 25.39
CA ASN A 143 12.09 -14.64 24.37
C ASN A 143 13.22 -14.50 23.32
N PRO A 144 13.41 -15.51 22.44
CA PRO A 144 14.42 -15.43 21.37
C PRO A 144 14.21 -14.26 20.40
N ALA A 145 12.95 -13.86 20.14
CA ALA A 145 12.65 -12.73 19.27
C ALA A 145 13.18 -11.40 19.81
N PHE A 146 13.18 -11.20 21.13
CA PHE A 146 13.83 -10.05 21.76
C PHE A 146 15.32 -9.97 21.40
N THR A 147 16.01 -11.11 21.43
CA THR A 147 17.44 -11.17 21.09
C THR A 147 17.65 -10.85 19.61
N ARG A 148 16.80 -11.38 18.71
CA ARG A 148 16.86 -11.06 17.27
C ARG A 148 16.58 -9.59 17.00
N LEU A 149 15.60 -9.00 17.69
CA LEU A 149 15.20 -7.60 17.51
C LEU A 149 16.25 -6.64 18.08
N TYR A 150 16.70 -6.83 19.32
CA TYR A 150 17.54 -5.84 19.99
C TYR A 150 19.04 -6.18 20.02
N GLY A 151 19.43 -7.41 19.71
CA GLY A 151 20.83 -7.85 19.66
C GLY A 151 21.46 -8.12 21.03
N TYR A 152 20.69 -8.04 22.12
CA TYR A 152 21.16 -8.36 23.46
C TYR A 152 20.91 -9.83 23.79
N ALA A 153 21.95 -10.55 24.22
CA ALA A 153 21.82 -11.91 24.70
C ALA A 153 21.23 -11.94 26.13
N ALA A 154 20.54 -13.03 26.47
CA ALA A 154 19.83 -13.19 27.75
C ALA A 154 20.74 -12.97 28.96
N GLU A 155 21.97 -13.48 28.91
CA GLU A 155 22.96 -13.40 29.99
C GLU A 155 23.43 -11.97 30.25
N GLN A 156 23.25 -11.06 29.28
CA GLN A 156 23.64 -9.66 29.39
C GLN A 156 22.55 -8.82 30.05
N VAL A 157 21.27 -9.22 29.91
CA VAL A 157 20.13 -8.39 30.30
C VAL A 157 19.37 -8.90 31.51
N LEU A 158 19.21 -10.23 31.64
CA LEU A 158 18.42 -10.83 32.71
C LEU A 158 19.03 -10.52 34.07
N GLY A 159 18.22 -9.95 34.97
CA GLY A 159 18.61 -9.56 36.33
C GLY A 159 19.56 -8.35 36.43
N ARG A 160 19.96 -7.73 35.32
CA ARG A 160 21.00 -6.69 35.29
C ARG A 160 20.54 -5.39 34.64
N CYS A 161 19.67 -5.48 33.63
CA CYS A 161 19.24 -4.34 32.85
C CYS A 161 17.75 -4.06 33.04
N THR A 162 17.37 -2.84 32.65
CA THR A 162 15.96 -2.41 32.56
C THR A 162 15.65 -1.97 31.13
N PRO A 163 14.37 -1.85 30.72
CA PRO A 163 13.98 -1.35 29.40
C PRO A 163 14.55 0.03 29.02
N ARG A 164 15.19 0.76 29.96
CA ARG A 164 15.93 1.99 29.66
C ARG A 164 17.03 1.80 28.61
N ILE A 165 17.63 0.60 28.52
CA ILE A 165 18.65 0.30 27.50
C ILE A 165 18.11 0.41 26.07
N LEU A 166 16.78 0.25 25.90
CA LEU A 166 16.10 0.28 24.61
C LEU A 166 15.70 1.70 24.19
N LYS A 167 15.82 2.72 25.06
CA LYS A 167 15.32 4.07 24.78
C LYS A 167 16.04 4.72 23.60
N GLY A 168 15.33 5.00 22.51
CA GLY A 168 15.88 5.69 21.33
C GLY A 168 16.11 7.20 21.48
N GLY A 169 15.74 7.80 22.62
CA GLY A 169 15.99 9.22 22.92
C GLY A 169 15.10 10.22 22.15
N LYS A 170 14.01 9.76 21.53
CA LYS A 170 13.09 10.58 20.73
C LYS A 170 11.90 11.16 21.50
N TYR A 171 11.66 10.70 22.72
CA TYR A 171 10.54 11.12 23.56
C TYR A 171 11.05 11.84 24.80
N ASP A 172 10.31 12.84 25.23
CA ASP A 172 10.61 13.63 26.41
C ASP A 172 10.38 12.83 27.72
N ARG A 173 10.78 13.45 28.84
CA ARG A 173 10.66 12.83 30.16
C ARG A 173 9.19 12.65 30.57
N ASP A 174 8.33 13.59 30.19
CA ASP A 174 6.93 13.63 30.61
C ASP A 174 6.12 12.53 29.94
N THR A 175 6.39 12.23 28.66
CA THR A 175 5.80 11.09 27.95
C THR A 175 6.12 9.77 28.65
N TYR A 176 7.38 9.57 29.06
CA TYR A 176 7.75 8.38 29.82
C TYR A 176 7.15 8.37 31.23
N ALA A 177 7.00 9.53 31.88
CA ALA A 177 6.37 9.60 33.20
C ALA A 177 4.88 9.21 33.13
N ALA A 178 4.14 9.71 32.14
CA ALA A 178 2.76 9.33 31.90
C ALA A 178 2.62 7.83 31.59
N PHE A 179 3.50 7.28 30.76
CA PHE A 179 3.57 5.84 30.48
C PHE A 179 3.70 5.01 31.76
N TRP A 180 4.62 5.37 32.66
CA TRP A 180 4.79 4.64 33.92
C TRP A 180 3.65 4.84 34.91
N ALA A 181 3.05 6.05 34.95
CA ALA A 181 1.90 6.32 35.80
C ALA A 181 0.71 5.39 35.45
N THR A 182 0.36 5.30 34.15
CA THR A 182 -0.72 4.42 33.68
C THR A 182 -0.47 2.95 34.00
N LEU A 183 0.76 2.47 33.83
CA LEU A 183 1.11 1.08 34.17
C LEU A 183 1.02 0.80 35.67
N LEU A 184 1.44 1.75 36.51
CA LEU A 184 1.41 1.60 37.98
C LEU A 184 -0.01 1.72 38.57
N GLU A 185 -0.94 2.30 37.81
CA GLU A 185 -2.38 2.29 38.11
C GLU A 185 -3.06 0.97 37.72
N GLY A 186 -2.33 0.02 37.13
CA GLY A 186 -2.85 -1.28 36.72
C GLY A 186 -3.45 -1.30 35.31
N SER A 187 -3.30 -0.21 34.53
CA SER A 187 -3.80 -0.12 33.16
C SER A 187 -2.75 -0.53 32.13
N SER A 188 -3.19 -1.14 31.02
CA SER A 188 -2.32 -1.47 29.89
C SER A 188 -1.97 -0.24 29.07
N VAL A 189 -0.74 -0.17 28.53
CA VAL A 189 -0.34 0.89 27.60
C VAL A 189 -0.01 0.29 26.24
N ARG A 190 -0.60 0.86 25.18
CA ARG A 190 -0.27 0.57 23.79
C ARG A 190 0.18 1.83 23.07
N ASN A 191 1.38 1.83 22.50
CA ASN A 191 1.90 2.96 21.74
C ASN A 191 3.06 2.56 20.81
N GLU A 192 3.37 3.40 19.82
CA GLU A 192 4.54 3.25 18.97
C GLU A 192 5.75 3.94 19.60
N PHE A 193 6.87 3.22 19.68
CA PHE A 193 8.13 3.74 20.21
C PHE A 193 9.28 3.57 19.22
N ILE A 194 10.11 4.59 19.12
CA ILE A 194 11.44 4.49 18.52
C ILE A 194 12.42 4.02 19.60
N ASN A 195 12.80 2.74 19.49
CA ASN A 195 13.79 2.11 20.34
C ASN A 195 15.16 2.08 19.66
N ARG A 196 16.20 1.78 20.46
CA ARG A 196 17.58 1.61 20.01
C ARG A 196 18.03 0.18 20.25
N ARG A 197 18.60 -0.45 19.22
CA ARG A 197 19.25 -1.76 19.29
C ARG A 197 20.64 -1.66 19.92
N LYS A 198 21.28 -2.78 20.21
CA LYS A 198 22.64 -2.83 20.78
C LYS A 198 23.72 -2.19 19.91
N ASP A 199 23.53 -2.21 18.58
CA ASP A 199 24.43 -1.59 17.60
C ASP A 199 24.11 -0.10 17.35
N ASP A 200 23.33 0.51 18.24
CA ASP A 200 22.84 1.89 18.17
C ASP A 200 21.89 2.23 17.01
N THR A 201 21.49 1.25 16.18
CA THR A 201 20.47 1.48 15.16
C THR A 201 19.09 1.69 15.80
N LEU A 202 18.28 2.55 15.17
CA LEU A 202 16.92 2.83 15.62
C LEU A 202 15.92 1.89 14.97
N VAL A 203 14.94 1.45 15.76
CA VAL A 203 13.84 0.59 15.32
C VAL A 203 12.53 1.16 15.79
N LEU A 204 11.54 1.21 14.90
CA LEU A 204 10.17 1.58 15.26
C LEU A 204 9.40 0.33 15.67
N VAL A 205 8.87 0.34 16.89
CA VAL A 205 8.13 -0.80 17.45
C VAL A 205 6.72 -0.40 17.88
N ASP A 206 5.72 -1.22 17.55
CA ASP A 206 4.40 -1.20 18.21
C ASP A 206 4.53 -1.95 19.53
N VAL A 207 4.29 -1.24 20.64
CA VAL A 207 4.53 -1.73 21.99
C VAL A 207 3.20 -1.87 22.72
N LEU A 208 2.96 -3.05 23.28
CA LEU A 208 1.93 -3.31 24.27
C LEU A 208 2.60 -3.70 25.59
N VAL A 209 2.30 -2.99 26.67
CA VAL A 209 2.76 -3.33 28.01
C VAL A 209 1.57 -3.52 28.95
N ASN A 210 1.53 -4.68 29.61
CA ASN A 210 0.50 -5.06 30.56
C ASN A 210 1.13 -5.25 31.95
N PRO A 211 0.54 -4.70 33.02
CA PRO A 211 0.95 -5.01 34.38
C PRO A 211 0.56 -6.46 34.73
N ILE A 212 1.43 -7.12 35.49
CA ILE A 212 1.19 -8.46 36.04
C ILE A 212 0.89 -8.29 37.53
N THR A 213 -0.30 -8.70 37.96
CA THR A 213 -0.74 -8.62 39.36
C THR A 213 -0.46 -9.94 40.09
N ALA A 214 -0.05 -9.86 41.34
CA ALA A 214 -0.01 -10.98 42.27
C ALA A 214 -1.41 -11.27 42.85
N ASP A 215 -1.54 -12.38 43.58
CA ASP A 215 -2.81 -12.84 44.19
C ASP A 215 -3.39 -11.84 45.20
N ASP A 216 -2.55 -10.99 45.79
CA ASP A 216 -2.93 -9.92 46.71
C ASP A 216 -3.36 -8.60 46.02
N GLY A 217 -3.43 -8.61 44.68
CA GLY A 217 -3.77 -7.44 43.86
C GLY A 217 -2.63 -6.45 43.65
N THR A 218 -1.44 -6.70 44.19
CA THR A 218 -0.28 -5.82 43.96
C THR A 218 0.38 -6.09 42.60
N ILE A 219 0.91 -5.06 41.96
CA ILE A 219 1.68 -5.23 40.72
C ILE A 219 3.03 -5.87 41.06
N SER A 220 3.26 -7.06 40.52
CA SER A 220 4.50 -7.85 40.67
C SER A 220 5.51 -7.59 39.55
N GLY A 221 5.04 -7.15 38.38
CA GLY A 221 5.88 -6.93 37.21
C GLY A 221 5.12 -6.43 35.99
N PHE A 222 5.78 -6.46 34.84
CA PHE A 222 5.20 -6.01 33.57
C PHE A 222 5.56 -6.99 32.44
N LEU A 223 4.58 -7.31 31.60
CA LEU A 223 4.76 -8.05 30.35
C LEU A 223 4.75 -7.04 29.20
N ALA A 224 5.81 -7.02 28.40
CA ALA A 224 5.88 -6.23 27.19
C ALA A 224 5.93 -7.13 25.95
N ILE A 225 5.15 -6.77 24.94
CA ILE A 225 5.14 -7.35 23.61
C ILE A 225 5.47 -6.24 22.62
N GLN A 226 6.48 -6.46 21.79
CA GLN A 226 6.99 -5.43 20.88
C GLN A 226 7.17 -6.01 19.49
N ARG A 227 6.48 -5.39 18.51
CA ARG A 227 6.54 -5.77 17.10
C ARG A 227 7.34 -4.75 16.32
N ASP A 228 8.33 -5.19 15.54
CA ASP A 228 9.02 -4.32 14.59
C ASP A 228 8.08 -3.93 13.45
N ILE A 229 7.79 -2.64 13.32
CA ILE A 229 6.95 -2.09 12.26
C ILE A 229 7.75 -1.21 11.29
N THR A 230 9.08 -1.21 11.39
CA THR A 230 9.97 -0.33 10.61
C THR A 230 9.79 -0.55 9.11
N ALA A 231 9.87 -1.80 8.64
CA ALA A 231 9.74 -2.13 7.23
C ALA A 231 8.35 -1.75 6.67
N ARG A 232 7.29 -2.06 7.43
CA ARG A 232 5.93 -1.68 7.07
C ARG A 232 5.79 -0.16 6.92
N ARG A 233 6.30 0.60 7.89
CA ARG A 233 6.23 2.07 7.85
C ARG A 233 7.05 2.68 6.72
N GLN A 234 8.20 2.10 6.39
CA GLN A 234 9.00 2.53 5.25
C GLN A 234 8.26 2.34 3.93
N VAL A 235 7.60 1.18 3.73
CA VAL A 235 6.80 0.92 2.53
C VAL A 235 5.61 1.89 2.45
N GLU A 236 4.88 2.08 3.54
CA GLU A 236 3.75 3.03 3.59
C GLU A 236 4.20 4.46 3.29
N ASN A 237 5.33 4.90 3.84
CA ASN A 237 5.87 6.24 3.59
C ASN A 237 6.37 6.40 2.15
N ALA A 238 7.07 5.41 1.61
CA ALA A 238 7.54 5.41 0.22
C ALA A 238 6.38 5.45 -0.77
N LEU A 239 5.31 4.68 -0.50
CA LEU A 239 4.08 4.73 -1.31
C LEU A 239 3.45 6.12 -1.25
N ARG A 240 3.29 6.69 -0.04
CA ARG A 240 2.72 8.03 0.14
C ARG A 240 3.54 9.12 -0.54
N GLU A 241 4.87 9.05 -0.48
CA GLU A 241 5.77 9.98 -1.16
C GLU A 241 5.68 9.84 -2.67
N SER A 242 5.64 8.61 -3.18
CA SER A 242 5.43 8.33 -4.61
C SER A 242 4.09 8.85 -5.12
N GLU A 243 2.99 8.61 -4.39
CA GLU A 243 1.66 9.14 -4.73
C GLU A 243 1.62 10.68 -4.70
N ALA A 244 2.26 11.29 -3.71
CA ALA A 244 2.35 12.75 -3.61
C ALA A 244 3.22 13.36 -4.71
N LEU A 245 4.28 12.67 -5.12
CA LEU A 245 5.11 13.07 -6.27
C LEU A 245 4.33 12.93 -7.57
N PHE A 246 3.70 11.78 -7.82
CA PHE A 246 2.85 11.55 -8.98
C PHE A 246 1.76 12.62 -9.09
N ARG A 247 1.07 12.92 -7.97
CA ARG A 247 0.03 13.96 -7.93
C ARG A 247 0.60 15.32 -8.34
N ARG A 248 1.74 15.73 -7.78
CA ARG A 248 2.39 17.00 -8.11
C ARG A 248 2.80 17.07 -9.57
N VAL A 249 3.49 16.04 -10.07
CA VAL A 249 3.91 15.97 -11.48
C VAL A 249 2.69 16.02 -12.40
N PHE A 250 1.67 15.20 -12.15
CA PHE A 250 0.47 15.16 -12.98
C PHE A 250 -0.28 16.50 -12.98
N ASP A 251 -0.52 17.07 -11.79
CA ASP A 251 -1.34 18.28 -11.64
C ASP A 251 -0.64 19.55 -12.13
N ASP A 252 0.69 19.63 -12.01
CA ASP A 252 1.47 20.83 -12.34
C ASP A 252 2.13 20.74 -13.74
N LEU A 253 1.90 19.67 -14.51
CA LEU A 253 2.27 19.60 -15.92
C LEU A 253 1.64 20.78 -16.71
N PRO A 254 2.42 21.55 -17.50
CA PRO A 254 1.92 22.70 -18.25
C PRO A 254 1.12 22.30 -19.51
N VAL A 255 0.94 21.00 -19.76
CA VAL A 255 0.15 20.45 -20.85
C VAL A 255 -1.10 19.79 -20.29
N GLY A 256 -2.22 19.90 -21.00
CA GLY A 256 -3.45 19.28 -20.56
C GLY A 256 -3.32 17.76 -20.60
N THR A 257 -3.60 17.06 -19.51
CA THR A 257 -3.68 15.60 -19.51
C THR A 257 -4.84 15.11 -18.67
N ALA A 258 -5.30 13.91 -18.98
CA ALA A 258 -6.37 13.24 -18.27
C ALA A 258 -6.14 11.72 -18.25
N LEU A 259 -6.87 11.04 -17.38
CA LEU A 259 -7.06 9.60 -17.42
C LEU A 259 -8.52 9.35 -17.78
N VAL A 260 -8.75 8.58 -18.84
CA VAL A 260 -10.09 8.31 -19.37
C VAL A 260 -10.35 6.82 -19.31
N ALA A 261 -11.48 6.45 -18.71
CA ALA A 261 -11.89 5.07 -18.49
C ALA A 261 -12.34 4.37 -19.78
N ALA A 262 -12.56 3.05 -19.67
CA ALA A 262 -13.04 2.22 -20.77
C ALA A 262 -14.38 2.72 -21.36
N ASP A 263 -15.27 3.26 -20.57
CA ASP A 263 -16.54 3.84 -21.05
C ASP A 263 -16.40 5.26 -21.65
N GLY A 264 -15.19 5.82 -21.66
CA GLY A 264 -14.91 7.16 -22.16
C GLY A 264 -15.10 8.27 -21.11
N ARG A 265 -15.45 7.95 -19.86
CA ARG A 265 -15.56 8.92 -18.76
C ARG A 265 -14.20 9.38 -18.27
N PHE A 266 -14.12 10.64 -17.85
CA PHE A 266 -12.90 11.14 -17.19
C PHE A 266 -12.79 10.54 -15.80
N HIS A 267 -11.70 9.82 -15.55
CA HIS A 267 -11.33 9.38 -14.21
C HIS A 267 -10.55 10.47 -13.46
N ARG A 268 -9.69 11.22 -14.18
CA ARG A 268 -8.88 12.29 -13.62
C ARG A 268 -8.50 13.29 -14.70
N ALA A 269 -8.33 14.56 -14.33
CA ALA A 269 -7.83 15.60 -15.23
C ALA A 269 -6.89 16.53 -14.46
N ASN A 270 -5.77 16.93 -15.07
CA ASN A 270 -4.84 17.84 -14.43
C ASN A 270 -5.34 19.30 -14.48
N LYS A 271 -4.64 20.21 -13.79
CA LYS A 271 -5.02 21.62 -13.71
C LYS A 271 -4.99 22.30 -15.08
N ALA A 272 -3.99 21.99 -15.91
CA ALA A 272 -3.86 22.55 -17.25
C ALA A 272 -5.05 22.16 -18.15
N PHE A 273 -5.49 20.90 -18.12
CA PHE A 273 -6.64 20.45 -18.89
C PHE A 273 -7.95 21.08 -18.37
N CYS A 274 -8.13 21.15 -17.05
CA CYS A 274 -9.26 21.86 -16.43
C CYS A 274 -9.33 23.33 -16.89
N ALA A 275 -8.20 24.04 -16.88
CA ALA A 275 -8.10 25.43 -17.33
C ALA A 275 -8.41 25.59 -18.84
N MET A 276 -7.85 24.72 -19.68
CA MET A 276 -8.14 24.67 -21.11
C MET A 276 -9.64 24.50 -21.37
N MET A 277 -10.29 23.57 -20.66
CA MET A 277 -11.72 23.28 -20.84
C MET A 277 -12.67 24.26 -20.13
N GLY A 278 -12.15 25.06 -19.19
CA GLY A 278 -12.96 25.96 -18.35
C GLY A 278 -13.90 25.20 -17.41
N ARG A 279 -13.52 23.99 -16.98
CA ARG A 279 -14.31 23.09 -16.12
C ARG A 279 -13.48 22.66 -14.92
N SER A 280 -14.13 22.42 -13.79
CA SER A 280 -13.45 21.77 -12.65
C SER A 280 -13.22 20.28 -12.94
N GLU A 281 -12.28 19.66 -12.23
CA GLU A 281 -12.06 18.21 -12.34
C GLU A 281 -13.33 17.42 -11.99
N ALA A 282 -14.06 17.86 -10.95
CA ALA A 282 -15.32 17.23 -10.54
C ALA A 282 -16.38 17.29 -11.65
N GLU A 283 -16.49 18.42 -12.36
CA GLU A 283 -17.39 18.55 -13.51
C GLU A 283 -16.96 17.68 -14.69
N LEU A 284 -15.65 17.52 -14.92
CA LEU A 284 -15.14 16.66 -15.97
C LEU A 284 -15.43 15.18 -15.68
N LYS A 285 -15.34 14.73 -14.42
CA LYS A 285 -15.61 13.33 -14.03
C LYS A 285 -17.03 12.86 -14.38
N GLU A 286 -17.99 13.78 -14.41
CA GLU A 286 -19.37 13.49 -14.79
C GLU A 286 -19.57 13.35 -16.31
N LEU A 287 -18.57 13.73 -17.10
CA LEU A 287 -18.61 13.78 -18.56
C LEU A 287 -17.78 12.67 -19.20
N THR A 288 -18.05 12.44 -20.48
CA THR A 288 -17.22 11.65 -21.37
C THR A 288 -16.34 12.53 -22.25
N ALA A 289 -15.27 11.97 -22.79
CA ALA A 289 -14.41 12.66 -23.76
C ALA A 289 -15.18 13.10 -25.03
N ALA A 290 -16.28 12.41 -25.37
CA ALA A 290 -17.14 12.77 -26.50
C ALA A 290 -17.98 14.02 -26.23
N ASP A 291 -18.42 14.24 -24.98
CA ASP A 291 -19.26 15.40 -24.60
C ASP A 291 -18.55 16.73 -24.84
N ILE A 292 -17.24 16.75 -24.60
CA ILE A 292 -16.41 17.94 -24.79
C ILE A 292 -15.73 18.02 -26.17
N THR A 293 -15.91 17.01 -27.03
CA THR A 293 -15.37 17.02 -28.40
C THR A 293 -16.41 17.67 -29.34
N HIS A 294 -15.94 18.53 -30.24
CA HIS A 294 -16.80 19.19 -31.24
C HIS A 294 -17.56 18.16 -32.09
N PRO A 295 -18.85 18.36 -32.42
CA PRO A 295 -19.68 17.36 -33.11
C PRO A 295 -19.04 16.73 -34.36
N ASP A 296 -18.47 17.55 -35.23
CA ASP A 296 -17.77 17.11 -36.46
C ASP A 296 -16.58 16.16 -36.20
N ASP A 297 -15.92 16.27 -35.04
CA ASP A 297 -14.70 15.52 -34.71
C ASP A 297 -14.98 14.28 -33.83
N ARG A 298 -16.25 14.06 -33.44
CA ARG A 298 -16.64 12.95 -32.55
C ARG A 298 -16.47 11.59 -33.22
N ALA A 299 -16.95 11.45 -34.46
CA ALA A 299 -16.93 10.18 -35.18
C ALA A 299 -15.50 9.68 -35.43
N SER A 300 -14.62 10.57 -35.89
CA SER A 300 -13.20 10.26 -36.11
C SER A 300 -12.47 9.95 -34.80
N SER A 301 -12.74 10.71 -33.73
CA SER A 301 -12.17 10.46 -32.40
C SER A 301 -12.55 9.08 -31.85
N LEU A 302 -13.83 8.70 -31.96
CA LEU A 302 -14.32 7.41 -31.47
C LEU A 302 -13.75 6.24 -32.28
N ALA A 303 -13.61 6.39 -33.60
CA ALA A 303 -12.95 5.39 -34.44
C ALA A 303 -11.49 5.20 -34.01
N ALA A 304 -10.73 6.28 -33.84
CA ALA A 304 -9.33 6.19 -33.41
C ALA A 304 -9.15 5.55 -32.02
N ILE A 305 -10.03 5.84 -31.05
CA ILE A 305 -9.99 5.21 -29.73
C ILE A 305 -10.29 3.71 -29.80
N ARG A 306 -11.20 3.29 -30.67
CA ARG A 306 -11.49 1.87 -30.91
C ARG A 306 -10.26 1.16 -31.48
N ASP A 307 -9.66 1.73 -32.52
CA ASP A 307 -8.47 1.19 -33.16
C ASP A 307 -7.29 1.07 -32.17
N LEU A 308 -7.10 2.07 -31.30
CA LEU A 308 -6.08 2.05 -30.24
C LEU A 308 -6.31 0.91 -29.24
N ARG A 309 -7.55 0.68 -28.81
CA ARG A 309 -7.86 -0.35 -27.82
C ARG A 309 -7.82 -1.77 -28.36
N GLU A 310 -8.16 -1.93 -29.63
CA GLU A 310 -8.06 -3.22 -30.33
C GLU A 310 -6.62 -3.52 -30.76
N GLY A 311 -5.65 -2.63 -30.47
CA GLY A 311 -4.25 -2.79 -30.84
C GLY A 311 -3.99 -2.67 -32.34
N ARG A 312 -4.92 -2.05 -33.09
CA ARG A 312 -4.72 -1.76 -34.52
C ARG A 312 -3.75 -0.59 -34.75
N ILE A 313 -3.61 0.28 -33.74
CA ILE A 313 -2.64 1.38 -33.69
C ILE A 313 -2.04 1.48 -32.28
N ASP A 314 -0.78 1.92 -32.16
CA ASP A 314 -0.09 2.03 -30.86
C ASP A 314 -0.34 3.36 -30.13
N HIS A 315 -0.68 4.40 -30.87
CA HIS A 315 -0.98 5.73 -30.34
C HIS A 315 -1.88 6.51 -31.31
N ILE A 316 -2.58 7.49 -30.78
CA ILE A 316 -3.35 8.46 -31.56
C ILE A 316 -2.57 9.77 -31.57
N ALA A 317 -2.43 10.41 -32.72
CA ALA A 317 -1.95 11.78 -32.85
C ALA A 317 -2.84 12.52 -33.86
N MET A 318 -3.52 13.57 -33.42
CA MET A 318 -4.37 14.38 -34.30
C MET A 318 -4.62 15.77 -33.72
N GLU A 319 -5.10 16.68 -34.55
CA GLU A 319 -5.66 17.96 -34.10
C GLU A 319 -7.17 17.90 -34.19
N LYS A 320 -7.86 18.33 -33.13
CA LYS A 320 -9.32 18.38 -33.09
C LYS A 320 -9.84 19.55 -32.28
N ARG A 321 -11.12 19.85 -32.46
CA ARG A 321 -11.83 20.91 -31.76
C ARG A 321 -12.47 20.38 -30.48
N TYR A 322 -12.28 21.13 -29.41
CA TYR A 322 -12.92 20.93 -28.11
C TYR A 322 -13.93 22.04 -27.87
N VAL A 323 -15.02 21.72 -27.18
CA VAL A 323 -16.05 22.67 -26.76
C VAL A 323 -15.87 22.95 -25.28
N ARG A 324 -15.50 24.19 -24.94
CA ARG A 324 -15.35 24.66 -23.55
C ARG A 324 -16.70 24.77 -22.85
N LYS A 325 -16.66 24.97 -21.53
CA LYS A 325 -17.88 25.22 -20.72
C LYS A 325 -18.68 26.43 -21.18
N ASP A 326 -18.01 27.49 -21.63
CA ASP A 326 -18.61 28.73 -22.13
C ASP A 326 -19.13 28.60 -23.59
N GLY A 327 -18.97 27.43 -24.21
CA GLY A 327 -19.35 27.17 -25.60
C GLY A 327 -18.28 27.55 -26.63
N ALA A 328 -17.17 28.18 -26.22
CA ALA A 328 -16.09 28.52 -27.13
C ALA A 328 -15.39 27.26 -27.66
N THR A 329 -14.91 27.33 -28.91
CA THR A 329 -14.13 26.26 -29.53
C THR A 329 -12.64 26.47 -29.31
N VAL A 330 -11.95 25.42 -28.86
CA VAL A 330 -10.50 25.40 -28.68
C VAL A 330 -9.89 24.31 -29.57
N TRP A 331 -8.81 24.62 -30.26
CA TRP A 331 -8.05 23.63 -31.02
C TRP A 331 -7.05 22.94 -30.11
N GLY A 332 -7.15 21.61 -29.99
CA GLY A 332 -6.20 20.80 -29.26
C GLY A 332 -5.44 19.85 -30.18
N SER A 333 -4.12 19.93 -30.14
CA SER A 333 -3.25 18.86 -30.64
C SER A 333 -3.17 17.78 -29.57
N ILE A 334 -3.78 16.63 -29.85
CA ILE A 334 -3.95 15.53 -28.90
C ILE A 334 -3.08 14.34 -29.31
N SER A 335 -2.32 13.84 -28.34
CA SER A 335 -1.63 12.54 -28.41
C SER A 335 -2.22 11.60 -27.36
N VAL A 336 -2.64 10.40 -27.71
CA VAL A 336 -3.26 9.44 -26.77
C VAL A 336 -2.49 8.14 -26.75
N ARG A 337 -2.21 7.63 -25.55
CA ARG A 337 -1.71 6.27 -25.34
C ARG A 337 -2.63 5.46 -24.43
N LEU A 338 -2.52 4.15 -24.54
CA LEU A 338 -3.21 3.19 -23.70
C LEU A 338 -2.33 2.84 -22.49
N ILE A 339 -2.91 2.90 -21.30
CA ILE A 339 -2.33 2.43 -20.04
C ILE A 339 -2.94 1.06 -19.75
N HIS A 340 -2.10 0.10 -19.41
CA HIS A 340 -2.49 -1.27 -19.08
C HIS A 340 -2.48 -1.47 -17.56
N ASP A 341 -3.27 -2.40 -17.07
CA ASP A 341 -3.17 -2.91 -15.71
C ASP A 341 -1.98 -3.88 -15.55
N ALA A 342 -1.80 -4.42 -14.33
CA ALA A 342 -0.73 -5.35 -14.02
C ALA A 342 -0.81 -6.68 -14.81
N ASP A 343 -2.01 -7.04 -15.28
CA ASP A 343 -2.27 -8.24 -16.08
C ASP A 343 -2.14 -7.97 -17.60
N GLY A 344 -1.74 -6.76 -17.99
CA GLY A 344 -1.57 -6.35 -19.38
C GLY A 344 -2.86 -6.00 -20.10
N ARG A 345 -3.99 -5.85 -19.39
CA ARG A 345 -5.27 -5.49 -19.99
C ARG A 345 -5.42 -3.96 -20.10
N PRO A 346 -6.06 -3.45 -21.16
CA PRO A 346 -6.36 -2.03 -21.31
C PRO A 346 -7.14 -1.47 -20.11
N LEU A 347 -6.53 -0.55 -19.35
CA LEU A 347 -7.12 0.07 -18.16
C LEU A 347 -7.67 1.47 -18.47
N TRP A 348 -6.81 2.36 -18.97
CA TRP A 348 -7.15 3.76 -19.25
C TRP A 348 -6.56 4.24 -20.56
N THR A 349 -7.13 5.29 -21.15
CA THR A 349 -6.43 6.11 -22.14
C THR A 349 -5.92 7.39 -21.49
N MET A 350 -4.70 7.79 -21.85
CA MET A 350 -4.06 9.01 -21.36
C MET A 350 -3.83 9.97 -22.53
N PRO A 351 -4.75 10.92 -22.77
CA PRO A 351 -4.53 12.00 -23.70
C PRO A 351 -3.58 13.05 -23.12
N VAL A 352 -2.61 13.50 -23.90
CA VAL A 352 -1.87 14.74 -23.72
C VAL A 352 -2.35 15.72 -24.78
N VAL A 353 -2.78 16.89 -24.35
CA VAL A 353 -3.43 17.90 -25.18
C VAL A 353 -2.70 19.22 -25.03
N VAL A 354 -2.25 19.76 -26.16
CA VAL A 354 -1.66 21.09 -26.28
C VAL A 354 -2.67 21.99 -26.97
N ASP A 355 -3.00 23.13 -26.36
CA ASP A 355 -3.82 24.16 -27.01
C ASP A 355 -3.02 24.80 -28.14
N VAL A 356 -3.54 24.69 -29.36
CA VAL A 356 -2.93 25.24 -30.59
C VAL A 356 -3.83 26.29 -31.24
N THR A 357 -4.78 26.86 -30.49
CA THR A 357 -5.75 27.84 -30.99
C THR A 357 -5.08 29.10 -31.53
N GLU A 358 -4.10 29.64 -30.81
CA GLU A 358 -3.34 30.82 -31.25
C GLU A 358 -2.55 30.53 -32.53
N ARG A 359 -1.89 29.38 -32.60
CA ARG A 359 -1.16 28.94 -33.79
C ARG A 359 -2.10 28.84 -35.00
N GLN A 360 -3.26 28.19 -34.85
CA GLN A 360 -4.26 28.06 -35.91
C GLN A 360 -4.77 29.44 -36.39
N ARG A 361 -5.00 30.38 -35.46
CA ARG A 361 -5.42 31.75 -35.80
C ARG A 361 -4.33 32.51 -36.57
N LEU A 362 -3.07 32.41 -36.14
CA LEU A 362 -1.94 33.06 -36.80
C LEU A 362 -1.70 32.48 -38.20
N GLU A 363 -1.76 31.15 -38.35
CA GLU A 363 -1.62 30.49 -39.66
C GLU A 363 -2.74 30.90 -40.64
N GLN A 364 -3.99 31.02 -40.16
CA GLN A 364 -5.10 31.52 -40.98
C GLN A 364 -4.91 32.98 -41.37
N GLN A 365 -4.50 33.84 -40.44
CA GLN A 365 -4.21 35.25 -40.72
C GLN A 365 -3.09 35.41 -41.74
N LEU A 366 -2.01 34.63 -41.61
CA LEU A 366 -0.89 34.64 -42.56
C LEU A 366 -1.35 34.20 -43.96
N ARG A 367 -2.10 33.08 -44.05
CA ARG A 367 -2.66 32.60 -45.33
C ARG A 367 -3.54 33.66 -45.99
N GLN A 368 -4.38 34.35 -45.21
CA GLN A 368 -5.22 35.43 -45.73
C GLN A 368 -4.39 36.64 -46.18
N SER A 369 -3.34 37.00 -45.44
CA SER A 369 -2.43 38.08 -45.81
C SER A 369 -1.67 37.77 -47.10
N GLN A 370 -1.12 36.56 -47.25
CA GLN A 370 -0.43 36.11 -48.45
C GLN A 370 -1.33 36.10 -49.69
N LYS A 371 -2.58 35.64 -49.54
CA LYS A 371 -3.58 35.73 -50.61
C LYS A 371 -3.82 37.17 -51.03
N MET A 372 -3.95 38.09 -50.07
CA MET A 372 -4.19 39.50 -50.36
C MET A 372 -2.97 40.19 -50.99
N GLU A 373 -1.75 39.84 -50.57
CA GLU A 373 -0.52 40.33 -51.18
C GLU A 373 -0.38 39.87 -52.64
N ALA A 374 -0.64 38.59 -52.92
CA ALA A 374 -0.61 38.04 -54.27
C ALA A 374 -1.64 38.72 -55.19
N VAL A 375 -2.88 38.92 -54.71
CA VAL A 375 -3.92 39.69 -55.41
C VAL A 375 -3.45 41.12 -55.66
N GLY A 376 -2.77 41.74 -54.70
CA GLY A 376 -2.30 43.10 -54.82
C GLY A 376 -1.16 43.30 -55.83
N GLN A 377 -0.19 42.39 -55.88
CA GLN A 377 0.88 42.42 -56.88
C GLN A 377 0.32 42.26 -58.30
N LEU A 378 -0.61 41.32 -58.50
CA LEU A 378 -1.29 41.12 -59.78
C LEU A 378 -2.10 42.35 -60.20
N ALA A 379 -2.91 42.90 -59.30
CA ALA A 379 -3.69 44.11 -59.56
C ALA A 379 -2.78 45.32 -59.89
N GLY A 380 -1.64 45.44 -59.22
CA GLY A 380 -0.65 46.49 -59.47
C GLY A 380 -0.05 46.44 -60.88
N GLY A 381 0.42 45.27 -61.30
CA GLY A 381 0.96 45.06 -62.66
C GLY A 381 -0.11 45.29 -63.73
N ILE A 382 -1.27 44.67 -63.58
CA ILE A 382 -2.38 44.81 -64.53
C ILE A 382 -2.83 46.28 -64.66
N ALA A 383 -2.99 47.00 -63.54
CA ALA A 383 -3.42 48.39 -63.57
C ALA A 383 -2.39 49.33 -64.18
N HIS A 384 -1.09 49.07 -63.99
CA HIS A 384 -0.03 49.81 -64.67
C HIS A 384 -0.14 49.65 -66.19
N ASP A 385 -0.32 48.42 -66.68
CA ASP A 385 -0.41 48.14 -68.10
C ASP A 385 -1.67 48.73 -68.74
N PHE A 386 -2.83 48.65 -68.05
CA PHE A 386 -4.05 49.31 -68.49
C PHE A 386 -3.90 50.83 -68.57
N ASN A 387 -3.28 51.46 -67.56
CA ASN A 387 -3.09 52.91 -67.58
C ASN A 387 -2.20 53.34 -68.73
N ASN A 388 -1.14 52.58 -69.06
CA ASN A 388 -0.28 52.89 -70.20
C ASN A 388 -1.07 52.90 -71.52
N ILE A 389 -1.94 51.90 -71.73
CA ILE A 389 -2.78 51.80 -72.93
C ILE A 389 -3.84 52.93 -72.94
N LEU A 390 -4.52 53.15 -71.82
CA LEU A 390 -5.55 54.18 -71.70
C LEU A 390 -4.98 55.59 -71.88
N THR A 391 -3.80 55.88 -71.33
CA THR A 391 -3.12 57.17 -71.50
C THR A 391 -2.80 57.43 -72.97
N ALA A 392 -2.31 56.43 -73.71
CA ALA A 392 -2.07 56.57 -75.15
C ALA A 392 -3.39 56.79 -75.93
N MET A 393 -4.42 55.99 -75.65
CA MET A 393 -5.74 56.13 -76.30
C MET A 393 -6.37 57.51 -76.04
N MET A 394 -6.34 57.97 -74.80
CA MET A 394 -6.87 59.28 -74.43
C MET A 394 -6.06 60.42 -75.04
N GLY A 395 -4.72 60.32 -75.05
CA GLY A 395 -3.86 61.34 -75.66
C GLY A 395 -4.12 61.51 -77.17
N TYR A 396 -4.24 60.41 -77.93
CA TYR A 396 -4.64 60.48 -79.34
C TYR A 396 -6.07 60.99 -79.52
N GLY A 397 -7.01 60.57 -78.65
CA GLY A 397 -8.38 61.05 -78.67
C GLY A 397 -8.47 62.57 -78.46
N GLU A 398 -7.72 63.12 -77.51
CA GLU A 398 -7.67 64.57 -77.23
C GLU A 398 -7.11 65.36 -78.42
N LEU A 399 -6.06 64.84 -79.08
CA LEU A 399 -5.53 65.43 -80.31
C LEU A 399 -6.56 65.44 -81.44
N LEU A 400 -7.32 64.36 -81.60
CA LEU A 400 -8.37 64.25 -82.62
C LEU A 400 -9.56 65.17 -82.34
N VAL A 401 -9.96 65.33 -81.07
CA VAL A 401 -11.00 66.31 -80.67
C VAL A 401 -10.56 67.72 -81.03
N GLY A 402 -9.29 68.08 -80.81
CA GLY A 402 -8.75 69.39 -81.18
C GLY A 402 -8.71 69.66 -82.69
N GLN A 403 -8.77 68.62 -83.53
CA GLN A 403 -8.81 68.72 -84.99
C GLN A 403 -10.23 68.58 -85.57
N ALA A 404 -11.19 68.07 -84.79
CA ALA A 404 -12.56 67.87 -85.22
C ALA A 404 -13.33 69.20 -85.27
N GLN A 405 -14.23 69.35 -86.26
CA GLN A 405 -15.11 70.50 -86.31
C GLN A 405 -16.16 70.43 -85.18
N PRO A 406 -16.31 71.49 -84.36
CA PRO A 406 -17.29 71.54 -83.28
C PRO A 406 -18.72 71.30 -83.79
N GLY A 407 -19.51 70.52 -83.05
CA GLY A 407 -20.92 70.23 -83.38
C GLY A 407 -21.14 69.12 -84.40
N THR A 408 -20.08 68.43 -84.85
CA THR A 408 -20.19 67.24 -85.71
C THR A 408 -20.36 65.97 -84.88
N GLN A 409 -21.03 64.94 -85.45
CA GLN A 409 -21.18 63.64 -84.81
C GLN A 409 -19.81 63.02 -84.42
N ALA A 410 -18.79 63.21 -85.27
CA ALA A 410 -17.44 62.73 -85.00
C ALA A 410 -16.81 63.36 -83.75
N ALA A 411 -17.07 64.65 -83.49
CA ALA A 411 -16.61 65.31 -82.26
C ALA A 411 -17.31 64.72 -81.02
N THR A 412 -18.62 64.49 -81.10
CA THR A 412 -19.41 63.86 -80.01
C THR A 412 -18.96 62.41 -79.73
N ASP A 413 -18.69 61.62 -80.77
CA ASP A 413 -18.21 60.24 -80.61
C ASP A 413 -16.82 60.20 -79.96
N LEU A 414 -15.91 61.11 -80.33
CA LEU A 414 -14.60 61.25 -79.70
C LEU A 414 -14.68 61.67 -78.23
N GLU A 415 -15.59 62.59 -77.88
CA GLU A 415 -15.86 62.97 -76.49
C GLU A 415 -16.34 61.78 -75.65
N HIS A 416 -17.25 60.96 -76.19
CA HIS A 416 -17.71 59.73 -75.51
C HIS A 416 -16.57 58.71 -75.31
N ILE A 417 -15.68 58.54 -76.29
CA ILE A 417 -14.50 57.66 -76.16
C ILE A 417 -13.58 58.16 -75.03
N LEU A 418 -13.29 59.46 -74.99
CA LEU A 418 -12.48 60.06 -73.93
C LEU A 418 -13.13 59.90 -72.56
N GLU A 419 -14.44 60.10 -72.46
CA GLU A 419 -15.18 59.91 -71.22
C GLU A 419 -15.14 58.45 -70.76
N GLY A 420 -15.31 57.50 -71.68
CA GLY A 420 -15.14 56.07 -71.42
C GLY A 420 -13.73 55.72 -70.93
N GLY A 421 -12.70 56.29 -71.56
CA GLY A 421 -11.29 56.13 -71.16
C GLY A 421 -11.02 56.67 -69.75
N ARG A 422 -11.54 57.86 -69.42
CA ARG A 422 -11.44 58.45 -68.08
C ARG A 422 -12.15 57.59 -67.03
N ARG A 423 -13.32 57.03 -67.35
CA ARG A 423 -14.03 56.08 -66.49
C ARG A 423 -13.23 54.79 -66.27
N ALA A 424 -12.66 54.20 -67.31
CA ALA A 424 -11.80 53.03 -67.19
C ALA A 424 -10.53 53.31 -66.35
N ALA A 425 -9.92 54.48 -66.51
CA ALA A 425 -8.79 54.93 -65.69
C ALA A 425 -9.18 55.14 -64.21
N ALA A 426 -10.41 55.59 -63.94
CA ALA A 426 -10.92 55.70 -62.57
C ALA A 426 -11.13 54.32 -61.91
N LEU A 427 -11.68 53.36 -62.65
CA LEU A 427 -11.88 51.98 -62.20
C LEU A 427 -10.54 51.28 -61.88
N THR A 428 -9.53 51.42 -62.75
CA THR A 428 -8.20 50.85 -62.50
C THR A 428 -7.52 51.46 -61.28
N ARG A 429 -7.71 52.77 -61.01
CA ARG A 429 -7.26 53.41 -59.77
C ARG A 429 -7.98 52.89 -58.52
N GLN A 430 -9.29 52.63 -58.59
CA GLN A 430 -10.05 52.04 -57.47
C GLN A 430 -9.59 50.61 -57.16
N LEU A 431 -9.31 49.80 -58.19
CA LEU A 431 -8.75 48.45 -58.03
C LEU A 431 -7.39 48.49 -57.31
N LEU A 432 -6.52 49.43 -57.68
CA LEU A 432 -5.24 49.68 -57.02
C LEU A 432 -5.41 50.10 -55.54
N ALA A 433 -6.36 50.98 -55.26
CA ALA A 433 -6.64 51.44 -53.89
C ALA A 433 -7.12 50.28 -52.99
N PHE A 434 -8.00 49.42 -53.52
CA PHE A 434 -8.46 48.21 -52.84
C PHE A 434 -7.31 47.24 -52.55
N SER A 435 -6.40 47.05 -53.51
CA SER A 435 -5.23 46.20 -53.38
C SER A 435 -4.22 46.71 -52.33
N ARG A 436 -4.03 48.03 -52.18
CA ARG A 436 -2.96 48.62 -51.37
C ARG A 436 -3.33 48.92 -49.91
N LYS A 437 -4.49 48.48 -49.42
CA LYS A 437 -5.00 48.83 -48.07
C LYS A 437 -4.99 50.35 -47.82
N GLN A 438 -5.17 51.20 -48.83
CA GLN A 438 -5.39 52.62 -48.56
C GLN A 438 -6.83 52.76 -48.08
N VAL A 439 -7.02 53.20 -46.84
CA VAL A 439 -8.35 53.48 -46.27
C VAL A 439 -9.05 54.46 -47.22
N LEU A 440 -9.99 53.96 -48.02
CA LEU A 440 -10.84 54.78 -48.86
C LEU A 440 -11.70 55.63 -47.94
N ARG A 441 -11.30 56.90 -47.75
CA ARG A 441 -12.20 57.93 -47.24
C ARG A 441 -13.24 58.17 -48.33
N LEU A 442 -14.39 57.52 -48.19
CA LEU A 442 -15.57 57.83 -48.98
C LEU A 442 -16.10 59.18 -48.48
N GLU A 443 -15.91 60.24 -49.25
CA GLU A 443 -16.66 61.48 -49.04
C GLU A 443 -18.01 61.34 -49.75
N VAL A 444 -19.08 61.50 -48.98
CA VAL A 444 -20.45 61.55 -49.50
C VAL A 444 -20.60 62.89 -50.21
N VAL A 445 -20.78 62.83 -51.53
CA VAL A 445 -21.19 64.00 -52.32
C VAL A 445 -22.71 64.04 -52.28
N ASP A 446 -23.27 65.04 -51.60
CA ASP A 446 -24.70 65.32 -51.60
C ASP A 446 -25.07 65.82 -53.01
N LEU A 447 -25.99 65.11 -53.67
CA LEU A 447 -26.39 65.35 -55.07
C LEU A 447 -27.51 66.38 -55.17
#